data_AF-A0A7W1T2L8-F1
#
_entry.id   AF-A0A7W1T2L8-F1
#
_cell.length_a   1.000
_cell.length_b   1.000
_cell.length_c   1.000
_cell.angle_alpha   90.00
_cell.angle_beta   90.00
_cell.angle_gamma   90.00
#
_symmetry.space_group_name_H-M   'P 1'
#
loop_
_entity.id
_entity.type
_entity.pdbx_description
1 polymer ?
#
loop_
_entity_poly.entity_id
_entity_poly.type
_entity_poly.pdbx_seq_one_letter_code
_entity_poly.pdbx_strand_id
1 'polypeptide(L)' 'MPTKKAPSFKTIPEGTAVSWHYRSAIGHGTVTGVHKHGTTAANTMYSVTEHDHHPGEPAVVFHSGKALTRAGK' A
#
# COMPACT_ATOMS: atom_id res chain seq x y z
N MET A 1 12.23 -4.29 27.73
CA MET A 1 12.17 -3.92 26.30
C MET A 1 10.89 -4.49 25.73
N PRO A 2 9.92 -3.70 25.23
CA PRO A 2 8.72 -4.30 24.64
C PRO A 2 9.12 -4.94 23.33
N THR A 3 9.16 -6.28 23.29
CA THR A 3 9.27 -7.06 22.07
C THR A 3 8.13 -6.64 21.15
N LYS A 4 8.45 -5.95 20.06
CA LYS A 4 7.50 -5.60 18.99
C LYS A 4 6.80 -6.91 18.58
N LYS A 5 5.59 -7.13 19.08
CA LYS A 5 4.80 -8.34 18.82
C LYS A 5 4.65 -8.41 17.29
N ALA A 6 5.21 -9.45 16.67
CA ALA A 6 5.04 -9.64 15.23
C ALA A 6 3.53 -9.62 14.94
N PRO A 7 3.07 -8.82 13.96
CA PRO A 7 1.66 -8.77 13.63
C PRO A 7 1.17 -10.18 13.31
N SER A 8 0.05 -10.59 13.91
CA SER A 8 -0.55 -11.92 13.71
C SER A 8 -1.16 -12.11 12.32
N PHE A 9 -0.97 -11.16 11.42
CA PHE A 9 -1.56 -11.10 10.09
C PHE A 9 -0.48 -10.88 9.03
N LYS A 10 -0.72 -11.41 7.82
CA LYS A 10 0.15 -11.19 6.67
C LYS A 10 -0.14 -9.83 6.05
N THR A 11 0.87 -9.01 5.87
CA THR A 11 0.81 -7.74 5.13
C THR A 11 0.84 -8.00 3.63
N ILE A 12 0.53 -6.97 2.83
CA ILE A 12 0.77 -7.01 1.38
C ILE A 12 2.29 -7.04 1.15
N PRO A 13 2.83 -8.02 0.40
CA PRO A 13 4.26 -8.09 0.10
C PRO A 13 4.74 -6.93 -0.77
N GLU A 14 5.99 -6.53 -0.60
CA GLU A 14 6.69 -5.63 -1.53
C GLU A 14 6.74 -6.23 -2.94
N GLY A 15 6.69 -5.38 -3.96
CA GLY A 15 6.57 -5.79 -5.37
C GLY A 15 5.15 -6.20 -5.78
N THR A 16 4.18 -6.20 -4.87
CA THR A 16 2.78 -6.47 -5.24
C THR A 16 2.22 -5.29 -6.04
N ALA A 17 1.78 -5.58 -7.27
CA ALA A 17 1.00 -4.65 -8.07
C ALA A 17 -0.38 -4.43 -7.43
N VAL A 18 -0.73 -3.16 -7.25
CA VAL A 18 -1.97 -2.73 -6.61
C VAL A 18 -2.64 -1.62 -7.41
N SER A 19 -3.94 -1.49 -7.25
CA SER A 19 -4.72 -0.36 -7.71
C SER A 19 -5.61 0.18 -6.60
N TRP A 20 -6.03 1.43 -6.73
CA TRP A 20 -6.97 2.08 -5.81
C TRP A 20 -7.88 3.03 -6.57
N HIS A 21 -9.06 3.29 -6.02
CA HIS A 21 -10.06 4.12 -6.66
C HIS A 21 -10.01 5.56 -6.12
N TYR A 22 -9.89 6.52 -7.03
CA TYR A 22 -10.25 7.92 -6.81
C TYR A 22 -11.71 8.16 -7.23
N ARG A 23 -12.23 9.38 -7.00
CA ARG A 23 -13.61 9.72 -7.39
C ARG A 23 -13.87 9.58 -8.89
N SER A 24 -12.86 9.87 -9.72
CA SER A 24 -13.00 9.91 -11.19
C SER A 24 -11.93 9.11 -11.94
N ALA A 25 -11.08 8.37 -11.23
CA ALA A 25 -9.94 7.68 -11.81
C ALA A 25 -9.55 6.45 -10.97
N ILE A 26 -8.73 5.58 -11.53
CA ILE A 26 -8.09 4.47 -10.84
C ILE A 26 -6.59 4.73 -10.87
N GLY A 27 -5.96 4.77 -9.70
CA GLY A 27 -4.50 4.83 -9.60
C GLY A 27 -3.92 3.43 -9.62
N HIS A 28 -2.75 3.27 -10.23
CA HIS A 28 -1.99 2.03 -10.26
C HIS A 28 -0.61 2.22 -9.67
N GLY A 29 -0.09 1.18 -9.03
CA GLY A 29 1.24 1.24 -8.47
C GLY A 29 1.74 -0.08 -7.94
N THR A 30 2.92 -0.02 -7.34
CA THR A 30 3.61 -1.17 -6.75
C THR A 30 3.91 -0.91 -5.29
N VAL A 31 3.56 -1.85 -4.41
CA VAL A 31 3.90 -1.75 -2.98
C VAL A 31 5.42 -1.79 -2.81
N THR A 32 5.97 -0.78 -2.14
CA THR A 32 7.40 -0.70 -1.79
C THR A 32 7.69 -0.96 -0.33
N GLY A 33 6.66 -1.04 0.52
CA GLY A 33 6.81 -1.44 1.92
C GLY A 33 5.65 -1.04 2.80
N VAL A 34 5.82 -1.23 4.11
CA VAL A 34 4.88 -0.75 5.13
C VAL A 34 5.33 0.60 5.64
N HIS A 35 4.53 1.63 5.43
CA HIS A 35 4.76 2.96 6.00
C HIS A 35 4.39 2.99 7.49
N LYS A 36 3.26 2.38 7.86
CA LYS A 36 2.79 2.30 9.26
C LYS A 36 2.01 1.02 9.50
N HIS A 37 2.45 0.24 10.48
CA HIS A 37 1.75 -0.98 10.89
C HIS A 37 0.42 -0.65 11.57
N GLY A 38 -0.65 -1.28 11.07
CA GLY A 38 -1.93 -1.34 11.74
C GLY A 38 -2.09 -2.60 12.59
N THR A 39 -3.30 -2.84 13.08
CA THR A 39 -3.67 -4.09 13.78
C THR A 39 -4.16 -5.19 12.83
N THR A 40 -4.42 -4.86 11.56
CA THR A 40 -4.83 -5.78 10.49
C THR A 40 -4.18 -5.38 9.15
N ALA A 41 -4.22 -6.26 8.15
CA ALA A 41 -3.72 -5.94 6.81
C ALA A 41 -4.46 -4.76 6.18
N ALA A 42 -5.75 -4.60 6.50
CA ALA A 42 -6.63 -3.59 5.95
C ALA A 42 -6.36 -2.18 6.50
N ASN A 43 -5.98 -2.05 7.77
CA ASN A 43 -5.65 -0.76 8.39
C ASN A 43 -4.14 -0.45 8.46
N THR A 44 -3.31 -1.35 7.92
CA THR A 44 -1.89 -1.10 7.68
C THR A 44 -1.75 -0.12 6.52
N MET A 45 -0.88 0.89 6.67
CA MET A 45 -0.53 1.85 5.62
C MET A 45 0.68 1.35 4.84
N TYR A 46 0.52 1.27 3.53
CA TYR A 46 1.54 0.83 2.60
C TYR A 46 2.09 2.02 1.83
N SER A 47 3.40 2.01 1.61
CA SER A 47 4.06 2.86 0.61
C SER A 47 3.85 2.22 -0.75
N VAL A 48 3.36 2.99 -1.71
CA VAL A 48 3.10 2.53 -3.08
C VAL A 48 3.77 3.48 -4.05
N THR A 49 4.62 2.95 -4.93
CA THR A 49 5.14 3.72 -6.05
C THR A 49 4.08 3.78 -7.14
N GLU A 50 3.61 4.98 -7.45
CA GLU A 50 2.57 5.23 -8.44
C GLU A 50 3.14 5.18 -9.86
N HIS A 51 2.46 4.47 -10.77
CA HIS A 51 2.87 4.33 -12.16
C HIS A 51 2.36 5.47 -13.04
N ASP A 52 1.24 6.08 -12.67
CA ASP A 52 0.51 7.07 -13.47
C ASP A 52 0.82 8.53 -13.05
N HIS A 53 1.92 8.77 -12.32
CA HIS A 53 2.26 10.10 -11.79
C HIS A 53 2.79 11.05 -12.86
N HIS A 54 2.48 12.35 -12.71
CA HIS A 54 2.99 13.37 -13.61
C HIS A 54 4.42 13.79 -13.21
N PRO A 55 5.27 14.24 -14.16
CA PRO A 55 6.58 14.79 -13.83
C PRO A 55 6.46 15.95 -12.83
N GLY A 56 7.11 15.81 -11.67
CA GLY A 56 7.06 16.80 -10.57
C GLY A 56 6.16 16.41 -9.40
N GLU A 57 5.38 15.34 -9.52
CA GLU A 57 4.59 14.80 -8.41
C GLU A 57 5.39 13.75 -7.61
N PRO A 58 5.08 13.57 -6.30
CA PRO A 58 5.71 12.52 -5.52
C PRO A 58 5.37 11.15 -6.11
N ALA A 59 6.38 10.42 -6.57
CA ALA A 59 6.19 9.07 -7.12
C ALA A 59 5.72 8.04 -6.08
N VAL A 60 5.67 8.39 -4.79
CA VAL A 60 5.26 7.50 -3.70
C VAL A 60 4.06 8.07 -2.97
N VAL A 61 3.00 7.28 -2.91
CA VAL A 61 1.75 7.56 -2.19
C VAL A 61 1.54 6.57 -1.04
N PHE A 62 0.71 6.94 -0.07
CA PHE A 62 0.43 6.11 1.09
C PHE A 62 -1.05 5.72 1.14
N HIS A 63 -1.33 4.41 1.07
CA HIS A 63 -2.69 3.89 1.12
C HIS A 63 -2.86 2.85 2.21
N SER A 64 -4.02 2.87 2.86
CA SER A 64 -4.43 1.76 3.72
C SER A 64 -4.68 0.52 2.89
N GLY A 65 -4.41 -0.67 3.43
CA GLY A 65 -4.69 -1.93 2.74
C GLY A 65 -6.14 -2.11 2.32
N LYS A 66 -7.09 -1.48 3.02
CA LYS A 66 -8.52 -1.47 2.67
C LYS A 66 -8.78 -0.74 1.34
N ALA A 67 -7.97 0.27 1.00
CA ALA A 67 -8.11 1.04 -0.22
C ALA A 67 -7.43 0.38 -1.42
N LEU A 68 -6.56 -0.61 -1.17
CA LEU A 68 -5.78 -1.28 -2.20
C LEU A 68 -6.49 -2.55 -2.70
N THR A 69 -6.60 -2.66 -4.01
CA THR A 69 -6.97 -3.88 -4.71
C THR A 69 -5.68 -4.50 -5.25
N ARG A 70 -5.43 -5.77 -4.93
CA ARG A 70 -4.25 -6.48 -5.46
C ARG A 70 -4.60 -6.96 -6.86
N ALA A 71 -3.73 -6.70 -7.84
CA ALA A 71 -3.84 -7.39 -9.12
C ALA A 71 -3.63 -8.88 -8.85
N GLY A 72 -4.66 -9.69 -9.08
CA GLY A 72 -4.62 -11.12 -8.81
C GLY A 72 -3.47 -11.79 -9.56
N LYS A 73 -2.83 -12.77 -8.92
CA LYS A 73 -2.00 -13.75 -9.60
C LYS A 73 -2.89 -14.80 -10.23
#